data_AF-A0A5D0U779-F1
#
_entry.id   AF-A0A5D0U779-F1
#
_cell.length_a   1.000
_cell.length_b   1.000
_cell.length_c   1.000
_cell.angle_alpha   90.00
_cell.angle_beta   90.00
_cell.angle_gamma   90.00
#
_symmetry.space_group_name_H-M   'P 1'
#
loop_
_entity.id
_entity.type
_entity.pdbx_description
1 polymer ?
#
loop_
_entity_poly.entity_id
_entity_poly.type
_entity_poly.pdbx_seq_one_letter_code
_entity_poly.pdbx_strand_id
1 'polypeptide(L)'
;MDDVLDEIVTDDARWSFIAGARFVGPDEWRDEAEAIVHRSLHISALVEGLADAADPEGQLINFRPDQFYPGALSDSLRNEHDPKGWKMAYDRFVAMVLMDAAYELTRRGLIAQRGNGGSFDYRLTLPAAE
;
A
#
# COMPACT_ATOMS: atom_id res chain seq x y z
N MET A 1 26.39 4.62 7.62
CA MET A 1 25.12 5.36 7.60
C MET A 1 24.28 4.62 8.61
N ASP A 2 24.17 5.15 9.82
CA ASP A 2 23.37 4.51 10.87
C ASP A 2 21.92 4.52 10.39
N ASP A 3 21.37 3.32 10.17
CA ASP A 3 19.92 3.12 10.01
C ASP A 3 19.28 3.54 11.33
N VAL A 4 18.90 4.81 11.45
CA VAL A 4 17.85 5.19 12.38
C VAL A 4 16.61 4.51 11.83
N LEU A 5 16.34 3.29 12.29
CA LEU A 5 15.06 2.65 12.07
C LEU A 5 14.04 3.58 12.75
N ASP A 6 13.23 4.26 11.95
CA ASP A 6 12.16 5.08 12.47
C ASP A 6 11.31 4.24 13.44
N GLU A 7 11.03 4.80 14.62
CA GLU A 7 10.35 4.09 15.69
C GLU A 7 8.95 3.65 15.24
N ILE A 8 8.66 2.34 15.28
CA ILE A 8 7.31 1.85 15.02
C ILE A 8 6.51 1.97 16.31
N VAL A 9 5.41 2.72 16.25
CA VAL A 9 4.44 2.87 17.34
C VAL A 9 3.17 2.11 17.02
N THR A 10 2.37 1.79 18.04
CA THR A 10 1.05 1.18 17.88
C THR A 10 0.00 1.97 18.65
N ASP A 11 -1.07 2.37 17.98
CA ASP A 11 -2.15 3.15 18.60
C ASP A 11 -3.19 2.27 19.33
N ASP A 12 -4.17 2.92 19.98
CA ASP A 12 -5.27 2.24 20.68
C ASP A 12 -6.17 1.40 19.74
N ALA A 13 -6.21 1.73 18.45
CA ALA A 13 -6.91 0.98 17.41
C ALA A 13 -6.09 -0.20 16.85
N ARG A 14 -4.88 -0.41 17.40
CA ARG A 14 -3.91 -1.46 17.05
C ARG A 14 -3.30 -1.31 15.65
N TRP A 15 -3.24 -0.10 15.12
CA TRP A 15 -2.45 0.20 13.93
C TRP A 15 -1.00 0.36 14.31
N SER A 16 -0.10 -0.38 13.66
CA SER A 16 1.34 -0.22 13.77
C SER A 16 1.88 0.61 12.60
N PHE A 17 2.60 1.69 12.88
CA PHE A 17 3.08 2.66 11.88
C PHE A 17 4.33 3.41 12.36
N ILE A 18 5.02 4.10 11.45
CA ILE A 18 6.16 4.95 11.78
C ILE A 18 5.73 6.13 12.65
N ALA A 19 6.44 6.37 13.76
CA ALA A 19 6.20 7.49 14.65
C ALA A 19 6.18 8.83 13.88
N GLY A 20 5.15 9.63 14.15
CA GLY A 20 4.93 10.91 13.46
C GLY A 20 4.22 10.78 12.10
N ALA A 21 4.04 9.57 11.56
CA ALA A 21 3.22 9.39 10.36
C ALA A 21 1.76 9.77 10.64
N ARG A 22 1.11 10.32 9.61
CA ARG A 22 -0.28 10.77 9.65
C ARG A 22 -1.15 9.86 8.78
N PHE A 23 -2.35 9.53 9.25
CA PHE A 23 -3.34 8.81 8.45
C PHE A 23 -4.00 9.74 7.45
N VAL A 24 -4.18 9.28 6.22
CA VAL A 24 -4.69 10.11 5.10
C VAL A 24 -5.69 9.35 4.24
N GLY A 25 -6.49 10.10 3.47
CA GLY A 25 -7.36 9.55 2.44
C GLY A 25 -6.60 9.21 1.14
N PRO A 26 -7.25 8.47 0.22
CA PRO A 26 -6.58 7.94 -0.97
C PRO A 26 -6.07 9.00 -1.95
N ASP A 27 -6.80 10.10 -2.14
CA ASP A 27 -6.40 11.15 -3.09
C ASP A 27 -5.12 11.87 -2.63
N GLU A 28 -5.07 12.29 -1.37
CA GLU A 28 -3.88 12.91 -0.77
C GLU A 28 -2.70 11.96 -0.76
N TRP A 29 -2.96 10.69 -0.41
CA TRP A 29 -1.92 9.68 -0.37
C TRP A 29 -1.29 9.43 -1.74
N ARG A 30 -2.10 9.32 -2.80
CA ARG A 30 -1.63 9.12 -4.18
C ARG A 30 -0.63 10.19 -4.59
N ASP A 31 -1.00 11.45 -4.40
CA ASP A 31 -0.19 12.60 -4.83
C ASP A 31 1.16 12.67 -4.09
N GLU A 32 1.15 12.48 -2.77
CA GLU A 32 2.37 12.59 -1.95
C GLU A 32 3.23 11.33 -1.96
N ALA A 33 2.62 10.14 -1.99
CA ALA A 33 3.35 8.88 -2.04
C ALA A 33 4.14 8.73 -3.35
N GLU A 34 3.59 9.16 -4.48
CA GLU A 34 4.27 9.07 -5.77
C GLU A 34 5.58 9.89 -5.79
N ALA A 35 5.60 11.06 -5.14
CA ALA A 35 6.82 11.85 -4.99
C ALA A 35 7.91 11.10 -4.21
N ILE A 36 7.50 10.31 -3.20
CA ILE A 36 8.40 9.50 -2.35
C ILE A 36 8.91 8.27 -3.12
N VAL A 37 8.10 7.66 -3.99
CA VAL A 37 8.41 6.38 -4.66
C VAL A 37 8.86 6.52 -6.12
N HIS A 38 8.96 7.73 -6.67
CA HIS A 38 9.18 8.10 -8.09
C HIS A 38 10.29 7.36 -8.90
N ARG A 39 11.10 6.48 -8.28
CA ARG A 39 12.14 5.67 -8.95
C ARG A 39 11.88 4.16 -8.90
N SER A 40 10.81 3.73 -8.25
CA SER A 40 10.48 2.32 -8.04
C SER A 40 9.19 1.98 -8.78
N LEU A 41 9.29 1.63 -10.08
CA LEU A 41 8.13 1.38 -10.95
C LEU A 41 7.10 0.38 -10.38
N HIS A 42 7.56 -0.66 -9.69
CA HIS A 42 6.69 -1.66 -9.07
C HIS A 42 5.97 -1.10 -7.83
N ILE A 43 6.55 -0.13 -7.14
CA ILE A 43 5.94 0.54 -5.98
C ILE A 43 4.97 1.62 -6.43
N SER A 44 5.31 2.42 -7.46
CA SER A 44 4.38 3.39 -8.06
C SER A 44 3.08 2.71 -8.52
N ALA A 45 3.18 1.56 -9.18
CA ALA A 45 2.01 0.77 -9.55
C ALA A 45 1.14 0.37 -8.35
N LEU A 46 1.79 0.02 -7.22
CA LEU A 46 1.08 -0.34 -5.99
C LEU A 46 0.47 0.85 -5.28
N VAL A 47 1.08 2.03 -5.36
CA VAL A 47 0.47 3.27 -4.86
C VAL A 47 -0.87 3.49 -5.57
N GLU A 48 -0.92 3.40 -6.89
CA GLU A 48 -2.19 3.55 -7.61
C GLU A 48 -3.23 2.50 -7.19
N GLY A 49 -2.83 1.22 -7.18
CA GLY A 49 -3.74 0.14 -6.81
C GLY A 49 -4.25 0.22 -5.37
N LEU A 50 -3.40 0.61 -4.41
CA LEU A 50 -3.78 0.73 -3.00
C LEU A 50 -4.68 1.95 -2.76
N ALA A 51 -4.41 3.07 -3.44
CA ALA A 51 -5.28 4.24 -3.39
C ALA A 51 -6.68 3.92 -3.91
N ASP A 52 -6.79 3.20 -5.03
CA ASP A 52 -8.09 2.80 -5.61
C ASP A 52 -8.83 1.74 -4.78
N ALA A 53 -8.09 0.90 -4.05
CA ALA A 53 -8.67 -0.15 -3.20
C ALA A 53 -9.09 0.34 -1.81
N ALA A 54 -8.59 1.50 -1.36
CA ALA A 54 -8.88 2.04 -0.05
C ALA A 54 -10.28 2.66 0.03
N ASP A 55 -10.88 2.62 1.21
CA ASP A 55 -12.07 3.40 1.52
C ASP A 55 -11.74 4.91 1.63
N PRO A 56 -12.75 5.82 1.74
CA PRO A 56 -12.51 7.25 1.86
C PRO A 56 -11.60 7.66 3.03
N GLU A 57 -11.53 6.85 4.08
CA GLU A 57 -10.68 7.03 5.26
C GLU A 57 -9.28 6.43 5.11
N GLY A 58 -8.96 5.90 3.92
CA GLY A 58 -7.67 5.31 3.57
C GLY A 58 -7.49 3.89 4.11
N GLN A 59 -8.55 3.14 4.44
CA GLN A 59 -8.43 1.80 5.01
C GLN A 59 -8.62 0.72 3.95
N LEU A 60 -7.81 -0.33 4.06
CA LEU A 60 -7.93 -1.58 3.32
C LEU A 60 -8.16 -2.71 4.32
N ILE A 61 -9.43 -3.03 4.59
CA ILE A 61 -9.83 -4.04 5.58
C ILE A 61 -9.93 -5.42 4.94
N ASN A 62 -9.45 -6.45 5.63
CA ASN A 62 -9.34 -7.81 5.13
C ASN A 62 -8.54 -7.90 3.82
N PHE A 63 -7.40 -7.21 3.74
CA PHE A 63 -6.58 -7.19 2.55
C PHE A 63 -6.12 -8.60 2.18
N ARG A 64 -6.36 -8.95 0.92
CA ARG A 64 -6.07 -10.25 0.33
C ARG A 64 -5.28 -10.07 -0.96
N PRO A 65 -3.97 -10.37 -0.99
CA PRO A 65 -3.14 -10.19 -2.18
C PRO A 65 -3.68 -10.93 -3.41
N ASP A 66 -4.27 -12.11 -3.20
CA ASP A 66 -4.87 -12.97 -4.24
C ASP A 66 -6.14 -12.38 -4.86
N GLN A 67 -6.74 -11.37 -4.23
CA GLN A 67 -7.90 -10.63 -4.73
C GLN A 67 -7.51 -9.23 -5.21
N PHE A 68 -6.62 -8.56 -4.48
CA PHE A 68 -6.13 -7.23 -4.79
C PHE A 68 -5.42 -7.17 -6.15
N TYR A 69 -4.49 -8.10 -6.40
CA TYR A 69 -3.66 -8.10 -7.61
C TYR A 69 -4.46 -8.27 -8.91
N PRO A 70 -5.32 -9.30 -9.06
CA PRO A 70 -6.19 -9.38 -10.22
C PRO A 70 -7.31 -8.34 -10.17
N GLY A 71 -7.68 -7.83 -9.00
CA GLY A 71 -8.74 -6.85 -8.82
C GLY A 71 -8.27 -5.42 -9.06
N ALA A 72 -8.23 -4.65 -7.97
CA ALA A 72 -7.95 -3.22 -7.97
C ALA A 72 -6.67 -2.87 -8.73
N LEU A 73 -5.55 -3.56 -8.46
CA LEU A 73 -4.30 -3.24 -9.13
C LEU A 73 -4.35 -3.45 -10.65
N SER A 74 -5.02 -4.51 -11.12
CA SER A 74 -5.21 -4.71 -12.56
C SER A 74 -6.11 -3.64 -13.17
N ASP A 75 -7.12 -3.16 -12.43
CA ASP A 75 -8.00 -2.10 -12.91
C ASP A 75 -7.27 -0.75 -12.97
N SER A 76 -6.42 -0.42 -11.99
CA SER A 76 -5.61 0.80 -11.97
C SER A 76 -4.55 0.85 -13.07
N LEU A 77 -3.98 -0.30 -13.45
CA LEU A 77 -2.94 -0.38 -14.49
C LEU A 77 -3.50 -0.56 -15.91
N ARG A 78 -4.82 -0.68 -16.04
CA ARG A 78 -5.45 -0.95 -17.32
C ARG A 78 -5.34 0.25 -18.26
N ASN A 79 -5.00 -0.01 -19.52
CA ASN A 79 -5.03 0.98 -20.59
C ASN A 79 -6.19 0.69 -21.59
N GLU A 80 -6.45 1.66 -22.48
CA GLU A 80 -7.54 1.59 -23.46
C GLU A 80 -7.41 0.47 -24.50
N HIS A 81 -6.20 -0.09 -24.69
CA HIS A 81 -5.94 -1.19 -25.60
C HIS A 81 -6.11 -2.56 -24.95
N ASP A 82 -6.31 -2.64 -23.63
CA ASP A 82 -6.45 -3.92 -22.95
C ASP A 82 -7.83 -4.57 -23.22
N PRO A 83 -7.87 -5.89 -23.53
CA PRO A 83 -9.10 -6.61 -23.79
C PRO A 83 -10.15 -6.44 -22.70
N LYS A 84 -11.43 -6.53 -23.07
CA LYS A 84 -12.52 -6.54 -22.10
C LYS A 84 -12.36 -7.71 -21.13
N GLY A 85 -12.29 -7.41 -19.83
CA GLY A 85 -12.12 -8.41 -18.78
C GLY A 85 -10.67 -8.88 -18.60
N TRP A 86 -9.69 -8.17 -19.18
CA TRP A 86 -8.29 -8.40 -18.88
C TRP A 86 -7.99 -8.21 -17.39
N LYS A 87 -7.19 -9.12 -16.83
CA LYS A 87 -6.79 -9.20 -15.42
C LYS A 87 -5.40 -9.81 -15.34
N MET A 88 -4.54 -9.27 -14.46
CA MET A 88 -3.23 -9.88 -14.21
C MET A 88 -3.37 -11.20 -13.46
N ALA A 89 -2.53 -12.18 -13.77
CA ALA A 89 -2.52 -13.47 -13.09
C ALA A 89 -1.76 -13.38 -11.76
N TYR A 90 -2.36 -13.87 -10.69
CA TYR A 90 -1.72 -13.98 -9.38
C TYR A 90 -1.06 -15.35 -9.21
N ASP A 91 0.23 -15.36 -8.92
CA ASP A 91 1.00 -16.57 -8.62
C ASP A 91 1.91 -16.37 -7.39
N ARG A 92 2.75 -17.36 -7.09
CA ARG A 92 3.65 -17.30 -5.92
C ARG A 92 4.75 -16.25 -6.04
N PHE A 93 5.21 -15.97 -7.26
CA PHE A 93 6.22 -14.94 -7.48
C PHE A 93 5.60 -13.56 -7.23
N VAL A 94 4.40 -13.33 -7.77
CA VAL A 94 3.61 -12.13 -7.50
C VAL A 94 3.34 -11.96 -5.99
N ALA A 95 2.95 -13.03 -5.30
CA ALA A 95 2.73 -13.00 -3.86
C ALA A 95 3.96 -12.49 -3.09
N MET A 96 5.14 -12.99 -3.45
CA MET A 96 6.41 -12.59 -2.85
C MET A 96 6.73 -11.11 -3.13
N VAL A 97 6.58 -10.67 -4.39
CA VAL A 97 6.83 -9.27 -4.77
C VAL A 97 5.89 -8.31 -4.05
N LEU A 98 4.61 -8.67 -3.90
CA LEU A 98 3.64 -7.85 -3.15
C LEU A 98 3.98 -7.75 -1.67
N MET A 99 4.42 -8.85 -1.05
CA MET A 99 4.84 -8.84 0.35
C MET A 99 6.08 -7.96 0.57
N ASP A 100 7.06 -8.05 -0.35
CA ASP A 100 8.27 -7.24 -0.31
C ASP A 100 7.95 -5.74 -0.49
N ALA A 101 7.09 -5.42 -1.45
CA ALA A 101 6.67 -4.04 -1.67
C ALA A 101 5.82 -3.49 -0.51
N ALA A 102 4.93 -4.29 0.09
CA ALA A 102 4.18 -3.88 1.28
C ALA A 102 5.12 -3.64 2.47
N TYR A 103 6.15 -4.48 2.64
CA TYR A 103 7.19 -4.26 3.64
C TYR A 103 7.95 -2.95 3.40
N GLU A 104 8.30 -2.65 2.15
CA GLU A 104 8.95 -1.40 1.77
C GLU A 104 8.07 -0.17 2.01
N LEU A 105 6.78 -0.23 1.65
CA LEU A 105 5.82 0.85 1.93
C LEU A 105 5.70 1.13 3.44
N THR A 106 5.65 0.09 4.27
CA THR A 106 5.65 0.25 5.73
C THR A 106 6.93 0.92 6.23
N ARG A 107 8.10 0.50 5.72
CA ARG A 107 9.40 1.11 6.06
C ARG A 107 9.54 2.56 5.62
N ARG A 108 8.79 2.97 4.60
CA ARG A 108 8.72 4.36 4.13
C ARG A 108 7.64 5.18 4.84
N GLY A 109 6.89 4.58 5.76
CA GLY A 109 5.80 5.25 6.48
C GLY A 109 4.58 5.51 5.60
N LEU A 110 4.44 4.76 4.51
CA LEU A 110 3.36 4.94 3.53
C LEU A 110 2.13 4.09 3.83
N ILE A 111 2.27 3.04 4.63
CA ILE A 111 1.13 2.27 5.16
C ILE A 111 1.35 1.91 6.64
N ALA A 112 0.28 1.94 7.40
CA ALA A 112 0.15 1.29 8.70
C ALA A 112 -0.41 -0.12 8.53
N GLN A 113 -0.09 -1.02 9.47
CA GLN A 113 -0.54 -2.41 9.44
C GLN A 113 -1.29 -2.78 10.71
N ARG A 114 -2.29 -3.66 10.58
CA ARG A 114 -2.97 -4.31 11.70
C ARG A 114 -3.21 -5.78 11.37
N GLY A 115 -2.82 -6.68 12.27
CA GLY A 115 -3.08 -8.11 12.13
C GLY A 115 -4.56 -8.45 12.33
N ASN A 116 -5.14 -9.26 11.45
CA ASN A 116 -6.56 -9.59 11.47
C ASN A 116 -6.82 -11.11 11.31
N GLY A 117 -6.28 -11.90 12.24
CA GLY A 117 -6.65 -13.32 12.42
C GLY A 117 -6.34 -14.29 11.26
N GLY A 118 -5.69 -13.82 10.19
CA GLY A 118 -5.41 -14.57 8.95
C GLY A 118 -5.31 -13.69 7.71
N SER A 119 -5.75 -12.44 7.80
CA SER A 119 -5.50 -11.37 6.83
C SER A 119 -4.68 -10.24 7.47
N PHE A 120 -4.30 -9.27 6.63
CA PHE A 120 -3.74 -8.00 7.07
C PHE A 120 -4.79 -6.92 6.80
N ASP A 121 -4.89 -5.96 7.69
CA ASP A 121 -5.52 -4.68 7.35
C ASP A 121 -4.40 -3.67 7.13
N TYR A 122 -4.57 -2.80 6.14
CA TYR A 122 -3.70 -1.65 5.91
C TYR A 122 -4.46 -0.35 6.09
N ARG A 123 -3.72 0.70 6.42
CA ARG A 123 -4.23 2.07 6.40
C ARG A 123 -3.19 2.98 5.77
N LEU A 124 -3.61 3.82 4.84
CA LEU A 124 -2.74 4.75 4.14
C LEU A 124 -2.18 5.77 5.14
N THR A 125 -0.87 5.98 5.07
CA THR A 125 -0.16 6.97 5.89
C THR A 125 0.80 7.77 5.04
N LEU A 126 1.17 8.95 5.52
CA LEU A 126 2.31 9.69 5.01
C LEU A 126 3.28 9.97 6.16
N PRO A 127 4.60 9.93 5.94
CA PRO A 127 5.56 10.31 6.95
C PRO A 127 5.35 11.76 7.38
N ALA A 128 5.85 12.12 8.56
CA ALA A 128 5.86 13.52 8.98
C ALA A 128 6.62 14.37 7.92
N ALA A 129 6.06 15.50 7.53
CA ALA A 129 6.80 16.48 6.74
C ALA A 129 7.98 16.99 7.61
N GLU A 130 9.20 16.94 7.09
CA GLU A 130 10.37 17.57 7.71
C GLU A 130 10.22 19.10 7.80
#